data_AF-A0A821J203-F1
#
_entry.id   AF-A0A821J203-F1
#
_cell.length_a   1.000
_cell.length_b   1.000
_cell.length_c   1.000
_cell.angle_alpha   90.00
_cell.angle_beta   90.00
_cell.angle_gamma   90.00
#
_symmetry.space_group_name_H-M   'P 1'
#
loop_
_entity.id
_entity.type
_entity.pdbx_description
1 polymer ?
#
loop_
_entity_poly.entity_id
_entity_poly.type
_entity_poly.pdbx_seq_one_letter_code
_entity_poly.pdbx_strand_id
1 'polypeptide(L)'
;QLHTHPSRIRIRCRYQIFGCQKLLRYESLEQHENNECEYRYLSCTNFDPVRTVKEFEQRQPDCITTDIKCELCQQTMKQSQREQHFVNCDTTTE
;
A
#
# COMPACT_ATOMS: atom_id res chain seq x y z
N GLN A 1 -9.11 -9.49 -39.91
CA GLN A 1 -8.71 -9.64 -38.49
C GLN A 1 -8.41 -8.24 -37.95
N LEU A 2 -9.13 -7.79 -36.92
CA LEU A 2 -8.88 -6.50 -36.28
C LEU A 2 -7.69 -6.65 -35.33
N HIS A 3 -6.50 -6.20 -35.75
CA HIS A 3 -5.35 -6.07 -34.86
C HIS A 3 -5.57 -4.84 -33.96
N THR A 4 -6.30 -5.00 -32.86
CA THR A 4 -6.36 -3.97 -31.82
C THR A 4 -5.03 -3.95 -31.08
N HIS A 5 -4.15 -3.04 -31.49
CA HIS A 5 -2.91 -2.78 -30.77
C HIS A 5 -3.22 -2.25 -29.36
N PRO A 6 -2.75 -2.90 -28.29
CA PRO A 6 -3.05 -2.51 -26.91
C PRO A 6 -2.62 -1.08 -26.58
N SER A 7 -1.62 -0.55 -27.30
CA SER A 7 -1.13 0.84 -27.18
C SER A 7 -2.17 1.92 -27.50
N ARG A 8 -3.24 1.57 -28.24
CA ARG A 8 -4.33 2.51 -28.59
C ARG A 8 -5.54 2.37 -27.66
N ILE A 9 -5.61 1.31 -26.86
CA ILE A 9 -6.72 1.07 -25.96
C ILE A 9 -6.54 1.93 -24.72
N ARG A 10 -7.53 2.77 -24.44
CA ARG A 10 -7.60 3.59 -23.23
C ARG A 10 -8.65 3.04 -22.28
N ILE A 11 -8.27 2.88 -21.02
CA ILE A 11 -9.08 2.25 -19.97
C ILE A 11 -9.10 3.18 -18.75
N ARG A 12 -10.25 3.24 -18.08
CA ARG A 12 -10.38 3.99 -16.81
C ARG A 12 -9.75 3.17 -15.69
N CYS A 13 -9.04 3.85 -14.80
CA CYS A 13 -8.52 3.24 -13.57
C CYS A 13 -9.64 2.55 -12.77
N ARG A 14 -9.36 1.36 -12.22
CA ARG A 14 -10.31 0.62 -11.37
C ARG A 14 -10.75 1.42 -10.15
N TYR A 15 -9.90 2.32 -9.65
CA TYR A 15 -10.21 3.20 -8.52
C TYR A 15 -11.03 4.44 -8.90
N GLN A 16 -11.66 4.47 -10.09
CA GLN A 16 -12.59 5.55 -10.47
C GLN A 16 -13.74 5.71 -9.47
N ILE A 17 -14.18 4.61 -8.87
CA ILE A 17 -15.24 4.59 -7.87
C ILE A 17 -14.84 5.32 -6.57
N PHE A 18 -13.54 5.49 -6.34
CA PHE A 18 -12.99 6.22 -5.20
C PHE A 18 -12.56 7.65 -5.55
N GLY A 19 -12.66 8.04 -6.82
CA GLY A 19 -12.36 9.39 -7.30
C GLY A 19 -11.21 9.47 -8.31
N CYS A 20 -10.59 8.36 -8.70
CA CYS A 20 -9.55 8.39 -9.74
C CYS A 20 -10.15 8.65 -11.14
N GLN A 21 -9.96 9.84 -11.69
CA GLN A 21 -10.50 10.19 -13.02
C GLN A 21 -9.53 9.88 -14.18
N LYS A 22 -8.41 9.18 -13.93
CA LYS A 22 -7.40 8.92 -14.96
C LYS A 22 -7.88 7.92 -16.01
N LEU A 23 -7.71 8.30 -17.28
CA LEU A 23 -7.90 7.45 -18.45
C LEU A 23 -6.52 7.12 -19.05
N LEU A 24 -6.10 5.87 -18.94
CA LEU A 24 -4.73 5.43 -19.18
C LEU A 24 -4.66 4.48 -20.36
N ARG A 25 -3.49 4.37 -21.00
CA ARG A 25 -3.23 3.29 -21.96
C ARG A 25 -3.15 1.97 -21.21
N TYR A 26 -3.56 0.88 -21.86
CA TYR A 26 -3.49 -0.47 -21.29
C TYR A 26 -2.09 -0.77 -20.70
N GLU A 27 -1.03 -0.42 -21.41
CA GLU A 27 0.37 -0.63 -21.00
C GLU A 27 0.78 0.10 -19.71
N SER A 28 0.11 1.21 -19.36
CA SER A 28 0.42 2.00 -18.16
C SER A 28 -0.56 1.77 -17.02
N LEU A 29 -1.60 0.96 -17.23
CA LEU A 29 -2.69 0.77 -16.27
C LEU A 29 -2.18 0.09 -15.00
N GLU A 30 -1.40 -0.99 -15.13
CA GLU A 30 -0.89 -1.76 -14.00
C GLU A 30 0.06 -0.93 -13.13
N GLN A 31 1.02 -0.24 -13.74
CA GLN A 31 1.94 0.64 -13.03
C GLN A 31 1.17 1.71 -12.24
N HIS A 32 0.17 2.33 -12.87
CA HIS A 32 -0.66 3.31 -12.21
C HIS A 32 -1.40 2.71 -11.00
N GLU A 33 -2.13 1.62 -11.19
CA GLU A 33 -2.99 1.04 -10.16
C GLU A 33 -2.22 0.45 -8.97
N ASN A 34 -0.98 0.02 -9.18
CA ASN A 34 -0.16 -0.57 -8.13
C ASN A 34 0.73 0.44 -7.42
N ASN A 35 1.24 1.46 -8.14
CA ASN A 35 2.29 2.32 -7.59
C ASN A 35 1.87 3.80 -7.49
N GLU A 36 1.11 4.31 -8.45
CA GLU A 36 0.93 5.76 -8.63
C GLU A 36 -0.46 6.28 -8.25
N CYS A 37 -1.46 5.41 -8.19
CA CYS A 37 -2.83 5.84 -7.93
C CYS A 37 -2.97 6.25 -6.48
N GLU A 38 -3.22 7.54 -6.22
CA GLU A 38 -3.53 8.06 -4.89
C GLU A 38 -4.80 7.42 -4.28
N TYR A 39 -5.64 6.79 -5.11
CA TYR A 39 -6.83 6.07 -4.66
C TYR A 39 -6.59 4.58 -4.46
N ARG A 40 -5.35 4.09 -4.68
CA ARG A 40 -5.01 2.69 -4.42
C ARG A 40 -5.07 2.42 -2.93
N TYR A 41 -5.37 1.18 -2.59
CA TYR A 41 -5.37 0.76 -1.20
C TYR A 41 -3.97 0.56 -0.65
N LEU A 42 -3.77 0.98 0.59
CA LEU A 42 -2.66 0.57 1.43
C LEU A 42 -3.19 -0.41 2.47
N SER A 43 -2.64 -1.62 2.50
CA SER A 43 -2.82 -2.52 3.63
C SER A 43 -1.84 -2.11 4.73
N CYS A 44 -2.30 -1.45 5.79
CA CYS A 44 -1.57 -1.46 7.06
C CYS A 44 -1.80 -2.84 7.68
N THR A 45 -0.78 -3.69 7.65
CA THR A 45 -0.87 -5.14 7.98
C THR A 45 -1.38 -5.45 9.39
N ASN A 46 -1.56 -4.46 10.27
CA ASN A 46 -1.97 -4.65 11.66
C ASN A 46 -3.22 -3.85 12.08
N PHE A 47 -3.84 -3.05 11.20
CA PHE A 47 -5.10 -2.35 11.52
C PHE A 47 -6.03 -2.35 10.30
N ASP A 48 -7.05 -3.21 10.38
CA ASP A 48 -8.30 -3.11 9.60
C ASP A 48 -8.86 -1.69 9.82
N PRO A 49 -8.93 -0.81 8.80
CA PRO A 49 -9.53 -1.09 7.50
C PRO A 49 -8.63 -0.77 6.29
N VAL A 50 -8.96 -1.37 5.15
CA VAL A 50 -8.45 -1.01 3.82
C VAL A 50 -8.70 0.48 3.54
N ARG A 51 -7.63 1.29 3.41
CA ARG A 51 -7.72 2.74 3.16
C ARG A 51 -6.99 3.13 1.88
N THR A 52 -7.45 4.18 1.21
CA THR A 52 -6.77 4.74 0.04
C THR A 52 -5.52 5.55 0.44
N VAL A 53 -4.53 5.67 -0.45
CA VAL A 53 -3.33 6.52 -0.23
C VAL A 53 -3.72 7.96 0.11
N LYS A 54 -4.73 8.50 -0.57
CA LYS A 54 -5.23 9.86 -0.35
C LYS A 54 -5.77 10.05 1.07
N GLU A 55 -6.48 9.06 1.61
CA GLU A 55 -6.94 9.07 3.00
C GLU A 55 -5.78 8.90 3.99
N PHE A 56 -4.73 8.19 3.58
CA PHE A 56 -3.51 8.01 4.38
C PHE A 56 -2.70 9.31 4.47
N GLU A 57 -2.50 10.03 3.37
CA GLU A 57 -1.74 11.29 3.32
C GLU A 57 -2.44 12.46 4.03
N GLN A 58 -3.78 12.44 4.09
CA GLN A 58 -4.56 13.48 4.75
C GLN A 58 -4.62 13.36 6.29
N ARG A 59 -4.19 12.23 6.86
CA ARG A 59 -4.00 12.06 8.30
C ARG A 59 -2.51 12.02 8.61
N GLN A 60 -2.10 12.59 9.75
CA GLN A 60 -0.74 12.36 10.26
C GLN A 60 -0.45 10.84 10.30
N PRO A 61 0.79 10.41 10.04
CA PRO A 61 1.15 9.01 9.80
C PRO A 61 1.18 8.19 11.09
N ASP A 62 0.11 8.20 11.86
CA ASP A 62 0.00 7.45 13.10
C ASP A 62 0.22 5.94 12.86
N CYS A 63 -0.07 5.40 11.66
CA CYS A 63 0.24 3.99 11.36
C CYS A 63 1.77 3.69 11.29
N ILE A 64 2.63 4.68 11.01
CA ILE A 64 4.10 4.51 10.89
C ILE A 64 4.81 4.90 12.19
N THR A 65 4.28 5.88 12.92
CA THR A 65 4.84 6.36 14.19
C THR A 65 4.36 5.58 15.39
N THR A 66 3.33 4.75 15.25
CA THR A 66 2.85 3.91 16.37
C THR A 66 3.90 2.86 16.72
N ASP A 67 4.20 2.84 18.00
CA ASP A 67 4.96 1.79 18.64
C ASP A 67 4.15 0.50 18.62
N ILE A 68 4.72 -0.55 18.03
CA ILE A 68 4.17 -1.90 18.03
C ILE A 68 4.96 -2.81 18.95
N LYS A 69 4.31 -3.84 19.48
CA LYS A 69 4.95 -4.85 20.31
C LYS A 69 5.32 -6.06 19.46
N CYS A 70 6.56 -6.51 19.55
CA CYS A 70 6.98 -7.79 18.99
C CYS A 70 6.23 -8.91 19.71
N GLU A 71 5.57 -9.80 18.99
CA GLU A 71 4.93 -10.97 19.64
C GLU A 71 5.96 -12.00 20.13
N LEU A 72 7.17 -11.99 19.55
CA LEU A 72 8.23 -12.96 19.85
C LEU A 72 9.05 -12.55 21.08
N CYS A 73 9.63 -11.35 21.07
CA CYS A 73 10.50 -10.87 22.15
C CYS A 73 9.82 -9.85 23.08
N GLN A 74 8.55 -9.52 22.83
CA GLN A 74 7.76 -8.57 23.62
C GLN A 74 8.31 -7.14 23.66
N GLN A 75 9.36 -6.82 22.90
CA GLN A 75 9.91 -5.47 22.80
C GLN A 75 9.00 -4.55 22.00
N THR A 76 8.90 -3.32 22.47
CA THR A 76 8.23 -2.23 21.77
C THR A 76 9.18 -1.60 20.75
N MET A 77 8.73 -1.44 19.51
CA MET A 77 9.51 -0.84 18.43
C MET A 77 8.61 -0.01 17.53
N LYS A 78 9.19 0.89 16.73
CA LYS A 78 8.41 1.57 15.69
C LYS A 78 8.01 0.59 14.60
N GLN A 79 6.81 0.77 14.03
CA GLN A 79 6.38 -0.02 12.87
C GLN A 79 7.41 0.01 11.72
N SER A 80 8.09 1.14 11.50
CA SER A 80 9.16 1.28 10.50
C SER A 80 10.39 0.41 10.76
N GLN A 81 10.61 -0.04 12.00
CA GLN A 81 11.75 -0.86 12.42
C GLN A 81 11.40 -2.35 12.44
N ARG A 82 10.14 -2.72 12.15
CA ARG A 82 9.65 -4.10 12.21
C ARG A 82 10.53 -5.05 11.41
N GLU A 83 10.74 -4.80 10.12
CA GLU A 83 11.50 -5.71 9.25
C GLU A 83 12.94 -5.90 9.73
N GLN A 84 13.61 -4.82 10.14
CA GLN A 84 14.96 -4.88 10.68
C GLN A 84 15.01 -5.62 12.02
N HIS A 85 14.00 -5.43 12.88
CA HIS A 85 13.89 -6.12 14.14
C HIS A 85 13.69 -7.62 13.93
N PHE A 86 12.81 -8.05 13.02
CA PHE A 86 12.56 -9.48 12.74
C PHE A 86 13.81 -10.24 12.28
N VAL A 87 14.74 -9.58 11.59
CA VAL A 87 16.03 -10.18 11.19
C VAL A 87 16.93 -10.47 12.39
N ASN A 88 16.85 -9.66 13.45
CA ASN A 88 17.71 -9.75 14.64
C ASN A 88 16.90 -10.03 15.92
N CYS A 89 15.67 -10.57 15.78
CA CYS A 89 14.78 -10.80 16.90
C CYS A 89 15.23 -12.06 17.63
N ASP A 90 16.15 -11.89 18.58
CA ASP A 90 16.56 -12.97 19.48
C ASP A 90 15.39 -13.39 20.38
N THR A 91 15.02 -14.66 20.31
CA THR A 91 13.94 -15.28 21.10
C THR A 91 14.42 -15.73 22.48
N THR A 92 15.46 -15.12 23.04
CA THR A 92 15.97 -15.46 24.37
C THR A 92 14.97 -15.04 25.43
N THR A 93 14.04 -15.95 25.67
CA THR A 93 13.13 -15.97 26.80
C THR A 93 13.92 -16.62 27.92
N GLU A 94 14.36 -15.84 28.91
CA GLU A 94 14.65 -16.34 30.27
C GLU A 94 13.46 -16.05 31.16
#